data_AF-A0A7S3GX08-F1
#
_entry.id   AF-A0A7S3GX08-F1
#
_cell.length_a   1.000
_cell.length_b   1.000
_cell.length_c   1.000
_cell.angle_alpha   90.00
_cell.angle_beta   90.00
_cell.angle_gamma   90.00
#
_symmetry.space_group_name_H-M   'P 1'
#
loop_
_entity.id
_entity.type
_entity.pdbx_description
1 polymer ?
#
loop_
_entity_poly.entity_id
_entity_poly.type
_entity_poly.pdbx_seq_one_letter_code
_entity_poly.pdbx_strand_id
1 'polypeptide(L)'
;ASATVDVSFTFEGELKGWAAGDKIVFTVKDSATGDLLLGRASVTPDAEQGTFEGELALEDAGEGYSPILQAKVLREQLLVETVHEVTDALSAGVAVLSAEAGQLMGVEGARVQEVEEAVETIKDNVQGLL
;
A
#
# COMPACT_ATOMS: atom_id res chain seq x y z
N ALA A 1 -6.19 18.96 -43.83
CA ALA A 1 -4.99 18.12 -43.66
C ALA A 1 -5.10 17.48 -42.28
N SER A 2 -4.93 16.16 -42.18
CA SER A 2 -4.87 15.46 -40.88
C SER A 2 -3.42 15.06 -40.61
N ALA A 3 -2.92 15.38 -39.43
CA ALA A 3 -1.64 14.88 -38.93
C ALA A 3 -1.94 13.93 -37.76
N THR A 4 -1.34 12.74 -37.79
CA THR A 4 -1.39 11.78 -36.70
C THR A 4 -0.07 11.86 -35.94
N VAL A 5 -0.14 12.01 -34.62
CA VAL A 5 1.03 12.04 -33.74
C VAL A 5 0.84 10.92 -32.72
N ASP A 6 1.75 9.97 -32.70
CA ASP A 6 1.83 8.95 -31.65
C ASP A 6 2.72 9.48 -30.52
N VAL A 7 2.16 9.56 -29.31
CA VAL A 7 2.87 10.03 -28.11
C VAL A 7 2.66 9.01 -27.00
N SER A 8 3.75 8.59 -26.36
CA SER A 8 3.73 7.73 -25.18
C SER A 8 4.67 8.29 -24.12
N PHE A 9 4.24 8.30 -22.86
CA PHE A 9 5.06 8.69 -21.72
C PHE A 9 4.79 7.77 -20.53
N THR A 10 5.77 7.66 -19.64
CA THR A 10 5.67 6.90 -18.38
C THR A 10 5.94 7.85 -17.22
N PHE A 11 5.13 7.78 -16.18
CA PHE A 11 5.30 8.52 -14.94
C PHE A 11 5.20 7.57 -13.76
N GLU A 12 6.07 7.77 -12.77
CA GLU A 12 6.07 7.06 -11.50
C GLU A 12 6.21 8.07 -10.36
N GLY A 13 5.41 7.92 -9.30
CA GLY A 13 5.41 8.83 -8.18
C GLY A 13 4.57 8.34 -7.01
N GLU A 14 4.81 8.94 -5.85
CA GLU A 14 4.13 8.61 -4.60
C GLU A 14 2.91 9.53 -4.37
N LEU A 15 1.76 8.94 -4.04
CA LEU A 15 0.55 9.66 -3.63
C LEU A 15 0.45 9.68 -2.11
N LYS A 16 0.79 10.82 -1.49
CA LYS A 16 0.72 10.98 -0.03
C LYS A 16 -0.71 11.11 0.47
N GLY A 17 -1.03 10.41 1.57
CA GLY A 17 -2.31 10.53 2.27
C GLY A 17 -3.49 9.91 1.53
N TRP A 18 -3.25 9.05 0.54
CA TRP A 18 -4.28 8.30 -0.16
C TRP A 18 -4.68 7.03 0.62
N ALA A 19 -5.98 6.73 0.66
CA ALA A 19 -6.51 5.51 1.28
C ALA A 19 -7.26 4.63 0.26
N ALA A 20 -7.34 3.32 0.54
CA ALA A 20 -8.14 2.41 -0.28
C ALA A 20 -9.61 2.86 -0.28
N GLY A 21 -10.23 2.87 -1.47
CA GLY A 21 -11.55 3.43 -1.69
C GLY A 21 -11.57 4.92 -2.10
N ASP A 22 -10.46 5.65 -1.97
CA ASP A 22 -10.36 7.00 -2.52
C ASP A 22 -10.28 6.98 -4.05
N LYS A 23 -10.96 7.93 -4.68
CA LYS A 23 -10.92 8.10 -6.14
C LYS A 23 -9.66 8.86 -6.57
N ILE A 24 -8.86 8.24 -7.42
CA ILE A 24 -7.72 8.86 -8.10
C ILE A 24 -8.19 9.44 -9.43
N VAL A 25 -7.85 10.69 -9.70
CA VAL A 25 -8.17 11.37 -10.96
C VAL A 25 -6.88 11.71 -11.71
N PHE A 26 -6.71 11.10 -12.87
CA PHE A 26 -5.62 11.40 -13.80
C PHE A 26 -6.06 12.55 -14.72
N THR A 27 -5.23 13.58 -14.83
CA THR A 27 -5.42 14.69 -15.77
C THR A 27 -4.16 14.83 -16.60
N VAL A 28 -4.26 14.57 -17.90
CA VAL A 28 -3.15 14.69 -18.84
C VAL A 28 -3.22 16.06 -19.49
N LYS A 29 -2.11 16.80 -19.45
CA LYS A 29 -1.99 18.12 -20.06
C LYS A 29 -0.76 18.21 -20.93
N ASP A 30 -0.80 19.08 -21.93
CA ASP A 30 0.38 19.41 -22.72
C ASP A 30 1.39 20.18 -21.85
N SER A 31 2.64 19.70 -21.81
CA SER A 31 3.72 20.36 -21.07
C SER A 31 4.15 21.70 -21.66
N ALA A 32 3.96 21.92 -22.97
CA ALA A 32 4.41 23.13 -23.65
C ALA A 32 3.48 24.32 -23.38
N THR A 33 2.17 24.06 -23.34
CA THR A 33 1.15 25.08 -23.11
C THR A 33 0.60 25.07 -21.69
N GLY A 34 0.78 23.98 -20.92
CA GLY A 34 0.40 23.84 -19.50
C GLY A 34 -1.11 23.77 -19.23
N ASP A 35 -1.91 24.38 -20.10
CA ASP A 35 -3.35 24.57 -19.94
C ASP A 35 -4.19 23.72 -20.90
N LEU A 36 -3.59 23.16 -21.96
CA LEU A 36 -4.32 22.30 -22.89
C LEU A 36 -4.56 20.92 -22.26
N LEU A 37 -5.83 20.62 -21.97
CA LEU A 37 -6.30 19.32 -21.51
C LEU A 37 -6.22 18.32 -22.67
N LEU A 38 -5.45 17.25 -22.47
CA LEU A 38 -5.31 16.14 -23.42
C LEU A 38 -6.14 14.92 -23.01
N GLY A 39 -6.68 14.94 -21.80
CA GLY A 39 -7.70 14.01 -21.36
C GLY A 39 -7.73 13.82 -19.85
N ARG A 40 -8.79 13.17 -19.38
CA ARG A 40 -9.00 12.86 -17.98
C ARG A 40 -9.53 11.43 -17.83
N ALA A 41 -9.06 10.73 -16.81
CA ALA A 41 -9.66 9.49 -16.37
C ALA A 41 -9.72 9.45 -14.85
N SER A 42 -10.58 8.61 -14.29
CA SER A 42 -10.59 8.35 -12.86
C SER A 42 -10.73 6.87 -12.58
N VAL A 43 -10.14 6.46 -11.46
CA VAL A 43 -10.21 5.10 -10.98
C VAL A 43 -10.41 5.12 -9.47
N THR A 44 -11.17 4.15 -8.98
CA THR A 44 -11.22 3.84 -7.55
C THR A 44 -10.53 2.49 -7.42
N PRO A 45 -9.29 2.44 -6.88
CA PRO A 45 -8.59 1.19 -6.64
C PRO A 45 -9.42 0.27 -5.75
N ASP A 46 -9.15 -1.03 -5.84
CA ASP A 46 -9.88 -2.05 -5.07
C ASP A 46 -9.90 -1.71 -3.58
N ALA A 47 -11.07 -1.83 -2.93
CA ALA A 47 -11.23 -1.40 -1.56
C ALA A 47 -10.47 -2.30 -0.56
N GLU A 48 -10.27 -3.58 -0.89
CA GLU A 48 -9.59 -4.56 -0.03
C GLU A 48 -8.08 -4.50 -0.24
N GLN A 49 -7.62 -4.46 -1.49
CA GLN A 49 -6.21 -4.50 -1.85
C GLN A 49 -5.58 -3.11 -1.91
N GLY A 50 -6.37 -2.08 -2.21
CA GLY A 50 -5.90 -0.73 -2.50
C GLY A 50 -5.04 -0.67 -3.77
N THR A 51 -5.29 -1.54 -4.74
CA THR A 51 -4.49 -1.62 -5.97
C THR A 51 -5.36 -1.49 -7.22
N PHE A 52 -4.72 -1.12 -8.33
CA PHE A 52 -5.33 -1.11 -9.65
C PHE A 52 -4.26 -1.37 -10.71
N GLU A 53 -4.60 -2.14 -11.74
CA GLU A 53 -3.77 -2.29 -12.94
C GLU A 53 -4.68 -2.46 -14.15
N GLY A 54 -4.59 -1.55 -15.12
CA GLY A 54 -5.43 -1.63 -16.30
C GLY A 54 -5.38 -0.41 -17.21
N GLU A 55 -6.21 -0.46 -18.24
CA GLU A 55 -6.39 0.61 -19.22
C GLU A 55 -7.57 1.50 -18.82
N LEU A 56 -7.34 2.81 -18.90
CA LEU A 56 -8.33 3.84 -18.64
C LEU A 56 -8.53 4.65 -19.93
N ALA A 57 -9.76 4.64 -20.46
CA ALA A 57 -10.12 5.53 -21.55
C ALA A 57 -10.10 6.98 -21.05
N LEU A 58 -9.40 7.85 -21.76
CA LEU A 58 -9.36 9.27 -21.44
C LEU A 58 -10.57 9.97 -22.05
N GLU A 59 -11.35 10.62 -21.19
CA GLU A 59 -12.42 11.54 -21.54
C GLU A 59 -11.84 12.94 -21.79
N ASP A 60 -12.63 13.84 -22.39
CA ASP A 60 -12.24 15.23 -22.66
C ASP A 60 -10.95 15.41 -23.49
N ALA A 61 -10.61 14.43 -24.33
CA ALA A 61 -9.41 14.44 -25.17
C ALA A 61 -9.57 15.19 -26.51
N GLY A 62 -10.71 15.87 -26.70
CA GLY A 62 -11.07 16.51 -27.96
C GLY A 62 -11.88 15.61 -28.91
N GLU A 63 -12.54 16.24 -29.88
CA GLU A 63 -13.44 15.54 -30.81
C GLU A 63 -12.66 14.62 -31.77
N GLY A 64 -13.11 13.37 -31.91
CA GLY A 64 -12.52 12.39 -32.81
C GLY A 64 -11.30 11.64 -32.26
N TYR A 65 -10.92 11.87 -31.01
CA TYR A 65 -9.83 11.17 -30.32
C TYR A 65 -10.38 10.25 -29.22
N SER A 66 -9.74 9.10 -29.01
CA SER A 66 -10.05 8.17 -27.93
C SER A 66 -8.75 7.61 -27.34
N PRO A 67 -7.97 8.43 -26.62
CA PRO A 67 -6.69 8.00 -26.09
C PRO A 67 -6.87 7.10 -24.86
N ILE A 68 -5.87 6.26 -24.62
CA ILE A 68 -5.87 5.26 -23.55
C ILE A 68 -4.68 5.54 -22.63
N LEU A 69 -4.92 5.50 -21.32
CA LEU A 69 -3.92 5.55 -20.28
C LEU A 69 -3.78 4.17 -19.63
N GLN A 70 -2.59 3.57 -19.71
CA GLN A 70 -2.25 2.41 -18.89
C GLN A 70 -1.80 2.88 -17.52
N ALA A 71 -2.53 2.49 -16.47
CA ALA A 71 -2.26 2.92 -15.10
C ALA A 71 -2.09 1.72 -14.18
N LYS A 72 -1.11 1.84 -13.29
CA LYS A 72 -0.85 0.90 -12.19
C LYS A 72 -0.75 1.68 -10.88
N VAL A 73 -1.60 1.32 -9.93
CA VAL A 73 -1.64 1.89 -8.58
C VAL A 73 -1.33 0.76 -7.62
N LEU A 74 -0.32 0.98 -6.79
CA LEU A 74 0.11 0.04 -5.77
C LEU A 74 -0.05 0.69 -4.40
N ARG A 75 -0.55 -0.10 -3.44
CA ARG A 75 -0.52 0.27 -2.03
C ARG A 75 0.75 -0.29 -1.43
N GLU A 76 1.56 0.55 -0.80
CA GLU A 76 2.52 0.05 0.17
C GLU A 76 1.72 -0.49 1.36
N GLN A 77 1.66 -1.81 1.48
CA GLN A 77 1.07 -2.43 2.66
C GLN A 77 2.00 -2.15 3.84
N LEU A 78 1.63 -1.21 4.71
CA LEU A 78 2.17 -1.18 6.05
C LEU A 78 1.70 -2.49 6.71
N LEU A 79 2.61 -3.46 6.86
CA LEU A 79 2.37 -4.76 7.54
C LEU A 79 2.02 -4.61 9.03
N VAL A 80 1.81 -3.39 9.53
CA VAL A 80 1.78 -3.04 10.95
C VAL A 80 0.56 -3.66 11.66
N GLU A 81 -0.62 -3.72 11.02
CA GLU A 81 -1.81 -4.37 11.62
C GLU A 81 -1.62 -5.88 11.81
N THR A 82 -1.18 -6.59 10.77
CA THR A 82 -0.92 -8.04 10.87
C THR A 82 0.21 -8.34 11.84
N VAL A 83 1.23 -7.49 11.91
CA VAL A 83 2.30 -7.64 12.89
C VAL A 83 1.76 -7.45 14.32
N HIS A 84 0.87 -6.49 14.57
CA HIS A 84 0.30 -6.31 15.92
C HIS A 84 -0.47 -7.55 16.39
N GLU A 85 -1.34 -8.10 15.54
CA GLU A 85 -2.09 -9.33 15.84
C GLU A 85 -1.17 -10.53 16.07
N VAL A 86 -0.13 -10.69 15.25
CA VAL A 86 0.87 -11.76 15.41
C VAL A 86 1.68 -11.58 16.69
N THR A 87 2.04 -10.34 17.04
CA THR A 87 2.83 -10.04 18.25
C THR A 87 2.01 -10.33 19.51
N ASP A 88 0.73 -9.95 19.54
CA ASP A 88 -0.16 -10.24 20.67
C ASP A 88 -0.42 -11.75 20.82
N ALA A 89 -0.67 -12.46 19.72
CA ALA A 89 -0.82 -13.92 19.74
C ALA A 89 0.46 -14.62 20.21
N LEU A 90 1.63 -14.14 19.78
CA LEU A 90 2.92 -14.67 20.21
C LEU A 90 3.15 -14.41 21.71
N SER A 91 2.86 -13.20 22.20
CA SER A 91 2.98 -12.85 23.62
C SER A 91 2.09 -13.75 24.50
N ALA A 92 0.87 -14.02 24.06
CA ALA A 92 -0.04 -14.94 24.76
C ALA A 92 0.51 -16.37 24.80
N GLY A 93 1.06 -16.86 23.67
CA GLY A 93 1.67 -18.20 23.60
C GLY A 93 2.91 -18.33 24.49
N VAL A 94 3.75 -17.29 24.54
CA VAL A 94 4.96 -17.27 25.38
C VAL A 94 4.60 -17.30 26.86
N ALA A 95 3.59 -16.54 27.29
CA ALA A 95 3.11 -16.55 28.68
C ALA A 95 2.58 -17.93 29.12
N VAL A 96 1.97 -18.69 28.22
CA VAL A 96 1.52 -20.07 28.50
C VAL A 96 2.72 -21.00 28.68
N LEU A 97 3.72 -20.90 27.80
CA LEU A 97 4.94 -21.69 27.89
C LEU A 97 5.78 -21.35 29.13
N SER A 98 5.83 -20.07 29.53
CA SER A 98 6.53 -19.65 30.75
C SER A 98 5.86 -20.21 32.02
N ALA A 99 4.52 -20.25 32.04
CA ALA A 99 3.76 -20.89 33.12
C ALA A 99 4.00 -22.41 33.19
N GLU A 100 4.06 -23.10 32.05
CA GLU A 100 4.31 -24.55 31.99
C GLU A 100 5.78 -24.91 32.31
N ALA A 101 6.75 -24.12 31.81
CA ALA A 101 8.18 -24.32 32.06
C ALA A 101 8.57 -24.05 33.52
N GLY A 102 7.87 -23.17 34.23
CA GLY A 102 8.05 -22.93 35.67
C GLY A 102 7.84 -24.17 36.54
N GLN A 103 7.18 -25.22 36.03
CA GLN A 103 6.98 -26.50 36.71
C GLN A 103 8.07 -27.55 36.42
N LEU A 104 8.98 -27.31 35.48
CA LEU A 104 10.09 -28.21 35.13
C LEU A 104 11.43 -27.54 35.48
N MET A 105 12.12 -28.07 36.49
CA MET A 105 13.37 -27.51 37.01
C MET A 105 14.47 -27.35 35.93
N GLY A 106 14.65 -26.11 35.44
CA GLY A 106 15.98 -25.50 35.40
C GLY A 106 16.69 -25.27 34.06
N VAL A 107 16.11 -25.57 32.88
CA VAL A 107 16.83 -25.33 31.59
C VAL A 107 16.00 -24.57 30.54
N GLU A 108 14.67 -24.53 30.62
CA GLU A 108 13.83 -23.80 29.64
C GLU A 108 13.61 -22.31 29.96
N GLY A 109 13.69 -21.90 31.23
CA GLY A 109 13.31 -20.54 31.66
C GLY A 109 14.14 -19.40 31.04
N ALA A 110 15.44 -19.60 30.81
CA ALA A 110 16.31 -18.55 30.24
C ALA A 110 15.98 -18.26 28.76
N ARG A 111 15.62 -19.30 27.98
CA ARG A 111 15.23 -19.12 26.57
C ARG A 111 13.84 -18.51 26.44
N VAL A 112 12.97 -18.71 27.43
CA VAL A 112 11.63 -18.11 27.46
C VAL A 112 11.70 -16.62 27.80
N GLN A 113 12.55 -16.23 28.76
CA GLN A 113 12.77 -14.81 29.10
C GLN A 113 13.33 -14.00 27.93
N GLU A 114 14.31 -14.55 27.20
CA GLU A 114 14.88 -13.88 26.01
C GLU A 114 13.83 -13.68 24.91
N VAL A 115 12.86 -14.60 24.80
CA VAL A 115 11.74 -14.49 23.86
C VAL A 115 10.68 -13.49 24.35
N GLU A 116 10.38 -13.42 25.64
CA GLU A 116 9.46 -12.41 26.21
C GLU A 116 9.97 -10.98 25.96
N GLU A 117 11.26 -10.71 26.24
CA GLU A 117 11.87 -9.39 26.02
C GLU A 117 11.88 -8.99 24.53
N ALA A 118 12.14 -9.94 23.64
CA ALA A 118 12.11 -9.69 22.20
C ALA A 118 10.68 -9.37 21.70
N VAL A 119 9.66 -10.04 22.23
CA VAL A 119 8.25 -9.78 21.87
C VAL A 119 7.81 -8.40 22.36
N GLU A 120 8.18 -8.01 23.59
CA GLU A 120 7.88 -6.68 24.14
C GLU A 120 8.55 -5.57 23.31
N THR A 121 9.81 -5.76 22.93
CA THR A 121 10.54 -4.82 22.05
C THR A 121 9.87 -4.68 20.67
N ILE A 122 9.38 -5.78 20.09
CA ILE A 122 8.66 -5.76 18.82
C ILE A 122 7.33 -5.02 18.98
N LYS A 123 6.60 -5.27 20.07
CA LYS A 123 5.32 -4.61 20.37
C LYS A 123 5.45 -3.10 20.46
N ASP A 124 6.46 -2.61 21.18
CA ASP A 124 6.73 -1.17 21.33
C ASP A 124 7.08 -0.51 19.99
N ASN A 125 7.94 -1.16 19.19
CA ASN A 125 8.31 -0.65 17.87
C ASN A 125 7.11 -0.58 16.92
N VAL A 126 6.20 -1.56 16.99
CA VAL A 126 4.99 -1.61 16.15
C VAL A 126 3.97 -0.55 16.58
N GLN A 127 3.78 -0.35 17.89
CA GLN A 127 2.90 0.71 18.40
C GLN A 127 3.42 2.11 18.07
N GLY A 128 4.74 2.31 18.03
CA GLY A 128 5.34 3.59 17.64
C GLY A 128 5.21 3.95 16.16
N LEU A 129 4.72 3.02 15.32
CA LEU A 129 4.50 3.22 13.88
C LEU A 129 3.02 3.51 13.54
N LEU A 130 2.09 3.40 14.50
CA LEU A 130 0.67 3.73 14.38
C LEU A 130 0.37 5.15 14.89
#